data_AF-A0A519MJ32-F1
#
_entry.id   AF-A0A519MJ32-F1
#
_cell.length_a   1.000
_cell.length_b   1.000
_cell.length_c   1.000
_cell.angle_alpha   90.00
_cell.angle_beta   90.00
_cell.angle_gamma   90.00
#
_symmetry.space_group_name_H-M   'P 1'
#
loop_
_entity.id
_entity.type
_entity.pdbx_description
1 polymer ?
#
loop_
_entity_poly.entity_id
_entity_poly.type
_entity_poly.pdbx_seq_one_letter_code
_entity_poly.pdbx_strand_id
1 'polypeptide(L)'
;IGEILGMKQQPSGIRVGQMRVPIGVFGMIYESRPNVTIEAASLSIKSGNACILRGGSEAIDSNKALAKLVQQALAEAGLPQDAVQLVQTTDREAVGQLITMPQFVDVIIPRGGKGLIERISRDAKVPVIKHLDGNCHTYVDDPCDIAMAVKVADNAKTNKYSPCNASEGLLVARGVAADFLPKIGAVYAAKGVEMRGCPESLAILKNVAGAQLAQATEQDWSEEYLAPIISVKIVAGVDEAIAHINHYSSHHTDAILTTNHVHAQRFLREVDSASVMVNASTRFADGFEYGLGAEIGISTDKFHARGPVGLEGLTSLKYVVLGDGEVRV
;
A
#
# COMPACT_ATOMS: atom_id res chain seq x y z
N ILE A 1 -11.80 3.51 19.74
CA ILE A 1 -11.59 2.22 20.45
C ILE A 1 -12.68 2.06 21.49
N GLY A 2 -13.25 0.87 21.64
CA GLY A 2 -14.36 0.60 22.57
C GLY A 2 -15.77 0.79 21.99
N GLU A 3 -15.87 1.26 20.74
CA GLU A 3 -17.15 1.38 20.03
C GLU A 3 -17.77 0.00 19.80
N ILE A 4 -19.08 -0.10 20.01
CA ILE A 4 -19.88 -1.32 19.75
C ILE A 4 -20.72 -1.10 18.49
N LEU A 5 -20.51 -1.95 17.50
CA LEU A 5 -21.18 -1.95 16.21
C LEU A 5 -22.23 -3.07 16.15
N GLY A 6 -23.33 -2.79 15.46
CA GLY A 6 -24.27 -3.82 15.01
C GLY A 6 -24.96 -4.62 16.10
N MET A 7 -25.20 -4.03 17.28
CA MET A 7 -25.93 -4.70 18.36
C MET A 7 -27.33 -5.12 17.92
N LYS A 8 -27.63 -6.42 17.94
CA LYS A 8 -28.92 -6.99 17.52
C LYS A 8 -29.42 -8.04 18.50
N GLN A 9 -30.71 -7.97 18.82
CA GLN A 9 -31.39 -9.02 19.58
C GLN A 9 -31.57 -10.28 18.72
N GLN A 10 -31.29 -11.44 19.31
CA GLN A 10 -31.43 -12.75 18.68
C GLN A 10 -32.74 -13.43 19.12
N PRO A 11 -33.24 -14.43 18.37
CA PRO A 11 -34.41 -15.20 18.78
C PRO A 11 -34.30 -15.87 20.15
N SER A 12 -33.08 -16.15 20.61
CA SER A 12 -32.81 -16.70 21.95
C SER A 12 -32.95 -15.69 23.09
N GLY A 13 -33.16 -14.40 22.81
CA GLY A 13 -33.27 -13.33 23.82
C GLY A 13 -32.01 -12.48 23.97
N ILE A 14 -30.82 -13.09 23.80
CA ILE A 14 -29.54 -12.38 23.91
C ILE A 14 -29.39 -11.27 22.87
N ARG A 15 -28.59 -10.25 23.19
CA ARG A 15 -28.17 -9.21 22.25
C ARG A 15 -26.70 -9.38 21.90
N VAL A 16 -26.39 -9.40 20.61
CA VAL A 16 -25.03 -9.65 20.10
C VAL A 16 -24.57 -8.46 19.25
N GLY A 17 -23.37 -7.97 19.52
CA GLY A 17 -22.70 -6.95 18.72
C GLY A 17 -21.19 -7.22 18.63
N GLN A 18 -20.45 -6.34 17.98
CA GLN A 18 -18.99 -6.40 17.92
C GLN A 18 -18.36 -5.13 18.48
N MET A 19 -17.33 -5.27 19.32
CA MET A 19 -16.59 -4.16 19.90
C MET A 19 -15.21 -4.06 19.25
N ARG A 20 -14.83 -2.83 18.87
CA ARG A 20 -13.47 -2.54 18.38
C ARG A 20 -12.48 -2.42 19.54
N VAL A 21 -11.43 -3.22 19.50
CA VAL A 21 -10.38 -3.28 20.52
C VAL A 21 -8.99 -3.11 19.87
N PRO A 22 -7.96 -2.67 20.60
CA PRO A 22 -6.59 -2.66 20.08
C PRO A 22 -6.17 -4.07 19.65
N ILE A 23 -5.23 -4.17 18.71
CA ILE A 23 -4.67 -5.49 18.35
C ILE A 23 -3.84 -6.08 19.50
N GLY A 24 -3.23 -5.21 20.32
CA GLY A 24 -2.40 -5.57 21.46
C GLY A 24 -1.06 -4.87 21.38
N VAL A 25 -0.03 -5.57 20.92
CA VAL A 25 1.34 -5.08 20.74
C VAL A 25 1.74 -5.22 19.28
N PHE A 26 2.20 -4.13 18.66
CA PHE A 26 2.84 -4.23 17.35
C PHE A 26 4.33 -3.89 17.39
N GLY A 27 5.11 -4.63 16.60
CA GLY A 27 6.51 -4.35 16.35
C GLY A 27 6.69 -3.56 15.06
N MET A 28 7.24 -2.34 15.16
CA MET A 28 7.58 -1.52 14.00
C MET A 28 9.07 -1.68 13.68
N ILE A 29 9.38 -2.24 12.51
CA ILE A 29 10.77 -2.46 12.08
C ILE A 29 11.05 -1.54 10.89
N TYR A 30 11.94 -0.57 11.04
CA TYR A 30 12.17 0.46 10.03
C TYR A 30 13.64 0.82 9.85
N GLU A 31 13.98 1.37 8.69
CA GLU A 31 15.34 1.79 8.33
C GLU A 31 15.56 3.28 8.62
N SER A 32 16.27 4.01 7.76
CA SER A 32 16.91 5.33 8.00
C SER A 32 15.95 6.52 8.15
N ARG A 33 14.77 6.32 8.72
CA ARG A 33 13.65 7.28 8.78
C ARG A 33 13.26 7.55 10.25
N PRO A 34 13.97 8.44 10.96
CA PRO A 34 13.71 8.67 12.38
C PRO A 34 12.30 9.23 12.68
N ASN A 35 11.66 9.89 11.72
CA ASN A 35 10.26 10.32 11.81
C ASN A 35 9.28 9.16 12.09
N VAL A 36 9.59 7.96 11.61
CA VAL A 36 8.79 6.75 11.85
C VAL A 36 8.67 6.42 13.34
N THR A 37 9.67 6.79 14.16
CA THR A 37 9.60 6.67 15.63
C THR A 37 8.37 7.36 16.19
N ILE A 38 8.12 8.60 15.76
CA ILE A 38 7.01 9.42 16.25
C ILE A 38 5.69 9.01 15.60
N GLU A 39 5.69 8.76 14.29
CA GLU A 39 4.50 8.33 13.55
C GLU A 39 3.93 7.02 14.15
N ALA A 40 4.77 5.99 14.30
CA ALA A 40 4.37 4.71 14.86
C ALA A 40 3.92 4.83 16.32
N ALA A 41 4.65 5.57 17.15
CA ALA A 41 4.28 5.81 18.54
C ALA A 41 2.93 6.55 18.67
N SER A 42 2.70 7.59 17.86
CA SER A 42 1.45 8.35 17.89
C SER A 42 0.25 7.49 17.49
N LEU A 43 0.41 6.65 16.46
CA LEU A 43 -0.60 5.71 16.01
C LEU A 43 -0.85 4.62 17.06
N SER A 44 0.19 4.10 17.72
CA SER A 44 0.02 3.10 18.77
C SER A 44 -0.78 3.65 19.94
N ILE A 45 -0.41 4.83 20.44
CA ILE A 45 -1.10 5.49 21.55
C ILE A 45 -2.57 5.74 21.17
N LYS A 46 -2.82 6.30 19.98
CA LYS A 46 -4.17 6.64 19.53
C LYS A 46 -5.06 5.40 19.32
N SER A 47 -4.49 4.29 18.87
CA SER A 47 -5.19 3.02 18.67
C SER A 47 -5.25 2.14 19.93
N GLY A 48 -4.63 2.57 21.04
CA GLY A 48 -4.61 1.86 22.31
C GLY A 48 -3.68 0.64 22.33
N ASN A 49 -2.68 0.60 21.44
CA ASN A 49 -1.70 -0.47 21.34
C ASN A 49 -0.40 -0.10 22.06
N ALA A 50 0.29 -1.11 22.59
CA ALA A 50 1.71 -0.97 22.89
C ALA A 50 2.53 -1.12 21.60
N CYS A 51 3.72 -0.52 21.57
CA CYS A 51 4.59 -0.53 20.40
C CYS A 51 6.04 -0.85 20.76
N ILE A 52 6.66 -1.76 20.00
CA ILE A 52 8.08 -2.03 20.05
C ILE A 52 8.72 -1.51 18.76
N LEU A 53 9.58 -0.51 18.89
CA LEU A 53 10.27 0.16 17.80
C LEU A 53 11.66 -0.46 17.61
N ARG A 54 11.97 -0.89 16.39
CA ARG A 54 13.30 -1.32 15.96
C ARG A 54 13.70 -0.53 14.71
N GLY A 55 14.42 0.56 14.92
CA GLY A 55 14.95 1.40 13.83
C GLY A 55 16.29 0.92 13.25
N GLY A 56 16.74 1.59 12.19
CA GLY A 56 18.04 1.36 11.57
C GLY A 56 19.20 1.86 12.44
N SER A 57 20.37 1.24 12.27
CA SER A 57 21.60 1.58 13.01
C SER A 57 22.07 3.01 12.77
N GLU A 58 21.87 3.50 11.55
CA GLU A 58 22.24 4.83 11.06
C GLU A 58 21.43 5.96 11.70
N ALA A 59 20.27 5.65 12.28
CA ALA A 59 19.39 6.62 12.93
C ALA A 59 19.26 6.40 14.44
N ILE A 60 20.08 5.52 15.05
CA ILE A 60 19.88 5.07 16.44
C ILE A 60 19.87 6.21 17.46
N ASP A 61 20.76 7.20 17.33
CA ASP A 61 20.84 8.31 18.27
C ASP A 61 19.62 9.24 18.15
N SER A 62 19.14 9.46 16.92
CA SER A 62 17.90 10.21 16.68
C SER A 62 16.70 9.46 17.25
N ASN A 63 16.61 8.16 17.01
CA ASN A 63 15.52 7.32 17.52
C ASN A 63 15.51 7.29 19.06
N LYS A 64 16.67 7.21 19.71
CA LYS A 64 16.80 7.29 21.18
C LYS A 64 16.30 8.63 21.72
N ALA A 65 16.70 9.74 21.09
CA ALA A 65 16.26 11.07 21.51
C ALA A 65 14.72 11.21 21.38
N LEU A 66 14.16 10.77 20.25
CA LEU A 66 12.71 10.80 20.00
C LEU A 66 11.94 9.87 20.94
N ALA A 67 12.42 8.64 21.16
CA ALA A 67 11.80 7.69 22.09
C ALA A 67 11.76 8.24 23.53
N LYS A 68 12.80 8.96 23.96
CA LYS A 68 12.80 9.62 25.27
C LYS A 68 11.69 10.67 25.40
N LEU A 69 11.46 11.46 24.35
CA LEU A 69 10.35 12.44 24.33
C LEU A 69 8.99 11.75 24.36
N VAL A 70 8.83 10.64 23.63
CA VAL A 70 7.60 9.83 23.68
C VAL A 70 7.35 9.29 25.09
N GLN A 71 8.37 8.73 25.75
CA GLN A 71 8.25 8.24 27.13
C GLN A 71 7.92 9.34 28.14
N GLN A 72 8.50 10.53 27.96
CA GLN A 72 8.14 11.70 28.77
C GLN A 72 6.66 12.07 28.58
N ALA A 73 6.18 12.15 27.34
CA ALA A 73 4.79 12.48 27.04
C ALA A 73 3.81 11.43 27.59
N LEU A 74 4.15 10.14 27.54
CA LEU A 74 3.38 9.06 28.16
C LEU A 74 3.27 9.26 29.68
N ALA A 75 4.38 9.55 30.35
CA ALA A 75 4.40 9.77 31.79
C ALA A 75 3.59 11.00 32.21
N GLU A 76 3.72 12.11 31.49
CA GLU A 76 2.93 13.33 31.71
C GLU A 76 1.42 13.09 31.54
N ALA A 77 1.04 12.19 30.63
CA ALA A 77 -0.34 11.77 30.42
C ALA A 77 -0.83 10.69 31.41
N GLY A 78 0.00 10.24 32.35
CA GLY A 78 -0.34 9.17 33.30
C GLY A 78 -0.41 7.76 32.69
N LEU A 79 0.22 7.56 31.52
CA LEU A 79 0.30 6.28 30.83
C LEU A 79 1.61 5.54 31.16
N PRO A 80 1.66 4.19 31.05
CA PRO A 80 2.88 3.44 31.25
C PRO A 80 3.97 3.86 30.24
N GLN A 81 5.18 4.15 30.72
CA GLN A 81 6.32 4.48 29.84
C GLN A 81 6.68 3.32 28.89
N ASP A 82 6.45 2.08 29.32
CA ASP A 82 6.69 0.87 28.53
C ASP A 82 5.63 0.65 27.43
N ALA A 83 4.62 1.51 27.31
CA ALA A 83 3.67 1.45 26.21
C ALA A 83 4.33 1.71 24.84
N VAL A 84 5.46 2.43 24.81
CA VAL A 84 6.30 2.56 23.62
C VAL A 84 7.76 2.30 23.99
N GLN A 85 8.34 1.25 23.43
CA GLN A 85 9.71 0.82 23.72
C GLN A 85 10.57 0.89 22.47
N LEU A 86 11.80 1.39 22.60
CA LEU A 86 12.82 1.33 21.55
C LEU A 86 13.82 0.21 21.87
N VAL A 87 14.03 -0.70 20.93
CA VAL A 87 15.12 -1.67 20.97
C VAL A 87 16.45 -0.90 20.88
N GLN A 88 17.19 -0.85 21.99
CA GLN A 88 18.39 0.01 22.08
C GLN A 88 19.64 -0.54 21.41
N THR A 89 19.63 -1.83 21.03
CA THR A 89 20.74 -2.46 20.30
C THR A 89 20.59 -2.31 18.79
N THR A 90 21.71 -2.13 18.10
CA THR A 90 21.76 -2.11 16.63
C THR A 90 21.93 -3.51 16.02
N ASP A 91 22.05 -4.54 16.85
CA ASP A 91 22.20 -5.92 16.39
C ASP A 91 21.05 -6.34 15.45
N ARG A 92 21.39 -7.06 14.38
CA ARG A 92 20.43 -7.60 13.41
C ARG A 92 19.73 -8.84 13.93
N GLU A 93 20.26 -9.51 14.95
CA GLU A 93 19.60 -10.65 15.60
C GLU A 93 18.32 -10.23 16.34
N ALA A 94 18.28 -8.99 16.87
CA ALA A 94 17.08 -8.47 17.53
C ALA A 94 15.84 -8.45 16.61
N VAL A 95 16.05 -8.26 15.30
CA VAL A 95 14.96 -8.39 14.29
C VAL A 95 14.42 -9.82 14.29
N GLY A 96 15.30 -10.82 14.25
CA GLY A 96 14.92 -12.23 14.22
C GLY A 96 14.18 -12.66 15.48
N GLN A 97 14.61 -12.18 16.65
CA GLN A 97 13.90 -12.42 17.91
C GLN A 97 12.51 -11.77 17.88
N LEU A 98 12.42 -10.48 17.54
CA LEU A 98 11.16 -9.74 17.56
C LEU A 98 10.08 -10.37 16.65
N ILE A 99 10.45 -10.77 15.44
CA ILE A 99 9.50 -11.38 14.48
C ILE A 99 9.13 -12.83 14.83
N THR A 100 9.76 -13.44 15.84
CA THR A 100 9.51 -14.82 16.27
C THR A 100 8.97 -14.93 17.70
N MET A 101 8.41 -13.84 18.24
CA MET A 101 7.83 -13.75 19.60
C MET A 101 6.29 -13.57 19.58
N PRO A 102 5.50 -14.50 19.00
CA PRO A 102 4.04 -14.38 18.92
C PRO A 102 3.32 -14.39 20.27
N GLN A 103 4.00 -14.78 21.35
CA GLN A 103 3.48 -14.70 22.70
C GLN A 103 3.49 -13.28 23.29
N PHE A 104 4.19 -12.33 22.64
CA PHE A 104 4.34 -10.95 23.12
C PHE A 104 4.02 -9.90 22.06
N VAL A 105 4.07 -10.25 20.77
CA VAL A 105 3.83 -9.35 19.65
C VAL A 105 2.75 -9.93 18.76
N ASP A 106 1.68 -9.17 18.55
CA ASP A 106 0.50 -9.58 17.80
C ASP A 106 0.68 -9.33 16.29
N VAL A 107 1.45 -8.31 15.91
CA VAL A 107 1.72 -8.00 14.50
C VAL A 107 3.06 -7.27 14.29
N ILE A 108 3.73 -7.58 13.18
CA ILE A 108 4.93 -6.87 12.71
C ILE A 108 4.59 -6.00 11.52
N ILE A 109 5.15 -4.78 11.51
CA ILE A 109 4.99 -3.83 10.42
C ILE A 109 6.41 -3.41 9.96
N PRO A 110 6.91 -3.97 8.85
CA PRO A 110 8.20 -3.58 8.29
C PRO A 110 8.08 -2.37 7.35
N ARG A 111 9.00 -1.42 7.47
CA ARG A 111 9.13 -0.26 6.59
C ARG A 111 10.59 -0.06 6.19
N GLY A 112 10.94 -0.53 5.00
CA GLY A 112 12.30 -0.43 4.47
C GLY A 112 12.38 -0.97 3.06
N GLY A 113 13.60 -1.25 2.58
CA GLY A 113 13.81 -1.85 1.26
C GLY A 113 13.28 -3.28 1.13
N LYS A 114 13.12 -3.72 -0.12
CA LYS A 114 12.61 -5.05 -0.51
C LYS A 114 13.30 -6.20 0.25
N GLY A 115 14.64 -6.18 0.35
CA GLY A 115 15.39 -7.25 1.04
C GLY A 115 15.09 -7.38 2.54
N LEU A 116 14.77 -6.28 3.25
CA LEU A 116 14.34 -6.34 4.65
C LEU A 116 12.96 -7.00 4.75
N ILE A 117 12.03 -6.57 3.89
CA ILE A 117 10.65 -7.07 3.88
C ILE A 117 10.63 -8.55 3.49
N GLU A 118 11.43 -8.98 2.50
CA GLU A 118 11.59 -10.38 2.11
C GLU A 118 12.09 -11.24 3.28
N ARG A 119 13.14 -10.79 3.98
CA ARG A 119 13.67 -11.50 5.15
C ARG A 119 12.61 -11.67 6.23
N ILE A 120 11.91 -10.59 6.59
CA ILE A 120 10.86 -10.63 7.61
C ILE A 120 9.72 -11.54 7.18
N SER A 121 9.30 -11.44 5.91
CA SER A 121 8.22 -12.26 5.36
C SER A 121 8.50 -13.75 5.42
N ARG A 122 9.76 -14.14 5.19
CA ARG A 122 10.19 -15.55 5.20
C ARG A 122 10.36 -16.09 6.62
N ASP A 123 10.89 -15.28 7.53
CA ASP A 123 11.39 -15.77 8.83
C ASP A 123 10.39 -15.51 9.99
N ALA A 124 9.38 -14.65 9.81
CA ALA A 124 8.44 -14.27 10.85
C ALA A 124 7.49 -15.42 11.26
N LYS A 125 7.26 -15.53 12.57
CA LYS A 125 6.17 -16.34 13.16
C LYS A 125 5.02 -15.47 13.66
N VAL A 126 5.25 -14.18 13.80
CA VAL A 126 4.24 -13.15 14.08
C VAL A 126 3.58 -12.74 12.76
N PRO A 127 2.26 -12.50 12.70
CA PRO A 127 1.60 -11.94 11.52
C PRO A 127 2.27 -10.65 11.05
N VAL A 128 2.28 -10.40 9.74
CA VAL A 128 2.97 -9.25 9.14
C VAL A 128 1.98 -8.44 8.30
N ILE A 129 1.94 -7.11 8.49
CA ILE A 129 1.24 -6.18 7.60
C ILE A 129 2.30 -5.49 6.74
N LYS A 130 2.25 -5.70 5.42
CA LYS A 130 3.32 -5.27 4.49
C LYS A 130 2.81 -5.14 3.05
N HIS A 131 3.63 -4.51 2.22
CA HIS A 131 3.68 -4.74 0.78
C HIS A 131 5.12 -5.11 0.41
N LEU A 132 5.32 -5.93 -0.62
CA LEU A 132 6.65 -6.36 -1.04
C LEU A 132 7.27 -5.40 -2.06
N ASP A 133 6.47 -5.02 -3.04
CA ASP A 133 6.81 -4.13 -4.16
C ASP A 133 5.57 -3.36 -4.62
N GLY A 134 5.83 -2.34 -5.44
CA GLY A 134 4.88 -1.35 -5.93
C GLY A 134 4.70 -1.33 -7.44
N ASN A 135 4.61 -2.50 -8.10
CA ASN A 135 4.36 -2.58 -9.54
C ASN A 135 2.90 -2.24 -9.87
N CYS A 136 2.62 -0.94 -10.04
CA CYS A 136 1.30 -0.39 -10.29
C CYS A 136 1.05 -0.15 -11.78
N HIS A 137 -0.18 -0.38 -12.26
CA HIS A 137 -0.55 -0.18 -13.66
C HIS A 137 -1.58 0.92 -13.85
N THR A 138 -1.42 1.67 -14.94
CA THR A 138 -2.49 2.51 -15.50
C THR A 138 -2.91 1.94 -16.85
N TYR A 139 -4.19 1.57 -16.98
CA TYR A 139 -4.81 1.12 -18.22
C TYR A 139 -5.61 2.25 -18.88
N VAL A 140 -5.31 2.53 -20.14
CA VAL A 140 -6.04 3.47 -20.99
C VAL A 140 -6.95 2.70 -21.92
N ASP A 141 -8.25 2.81 -21.67
CA ASP A 141 -9.29 2.09 -22.39
C ASP A 141 -9.62 2.76 -23.74
N ASP A 142 -10.23 2.01 -24.66
CA ASP A 142 -10.60 2.51 -25.99
C ASP A 142 -11.55 3.74 -25.90
N PRO A 143 -12.68 3.65 -25.19
CA PRO A 143 -13.48 4.83 -24.86
C PRO A 143 -12.85 5.57 -23.69
N CYS A 144 -12.06 6.62 -23.96
CA CYS A 144 -11.56 7.52 -22.93
C CYS A 144 -11.55 8.99 -23.38
N ASP A 145 -11.51 9.91 -22.42
CA ASP A 145 -11.07 11.27 -22.69
C ASP A 145 -9.54 11.27 -22.74
N ILE A 146 -8.97 11.42 -23.93
CA ILE A 146 -7.52 11.37 -24.17
C ILE A 146 -6.78 12.46 -23.40
N ALA A 147 -7.35 13.66 -23.26
CA ALA A 147 -6.68 14.76 -22.56
C ALA A 147 -6.60 14.48 -21.06
N MET A 148 -7.69 13.96 -20.48
CA MET A 148 -7.69 13.46 -19.10
C MET A 148 -6.73 12.28 -18.94
N ALA A 149 -6.74 11.34 -19.89
CA ALA A 149 -5.88 10.16 -19.83
C ALA A 149 -4.38 10.52 -19.79
N VAL A 150 -3.96 11.48 -20.63
CA VAL A 150 -2.57 11.96 -20.65
C VAL A 150 -2.21 12.62 -19.31
N LYS A 151 -3.08 13.48 -18.78
CA LYS A 151 -2.85 14.16 -17.50
C LYS A 151 -2.73 13.17 -16.33
N VAL A 152 -3.60 12.16 -16.28
CA VAL A 152 -3.62 11.19 -15.19
C VAL A 152 -2.44 10.23 -15.28
N ALA A 153 -2.16 9.67 -16.47
CA ALA A 153 -0.99 8.80 -16.67
C ALA A 153 0.34 9.53 -16.37
N ASP A 154 0.45 10.79 -16.80
CA ASP A 154 1.60 11.63 -16.47
C ASP A 154 1.79 11.79 -14.97
N ASN A 155 0.71 12.16 -14.25
CA ASN A 155 0.78 12.30 -12.80
C ASN A 155 1.13 10.97 -12.11
N ALA A 156 0.56 9.86 -12.57
CA ALA A 156 0.76 8.54 -11.99
C ALA A 156 2.23 8.09 -12.06
N LYS A 157 2.96 8.43 -13.14
CA LYS A 157 4.39 8.10 -13.26
C LYS A 157 5.32 9.19 -12.73
N THR A 158 5.08 10.46 -13.08
CA THR A 158 6.11 11.51 -12.97
C THR A 158 5.91 12.49 -11.81
N ASN A 159 4.84 12.35 -11.02
CA ASN A 159 4.69 13.15 -9.80
C ASN A 159 5.86 12.92 -8.84
N LYS A 160 6.23 11.64 -8.64
CA LYS A 160 7.40 11.22 -7.88
C LYS A 160 7.70 9.76 -8.23
N TYR A 161 8.96 9.43 -8.51
CA TYR A 161 9.35 8.06 -8.91
C TYR A 161 9.56 7.11 -7.74
N SER A 162 9.91 7.64 -6.56
CA SER A 162 10.30 6.82 -5.40
C SER A 162 9.18 6.13 -4.60
N PRO A 163 7.91 6.61 -4.58
CA PRO A 163 6.84 5.92 -3.88
C PRO A 163 6.37 4.66 -4.61
N CYS A 164 6.03 3.61 -3.86
CA CYS A 164 5.53 2.32 -4.35
C CYS A 164 4.16 2.38 -5.08
N ASN A 165 3.51 3.53 -5.14
CA ASN A 165 2.24 3.70 -5.86
C ASN A 165 2.40 4.48 -7.18
N ALA A 166 3.64 4.74 -7.62
CA ALA A 166 3.90 5.26 -8.95
C ALA A 166 3.57 4.18 -9.99
N SER A 167 2.93 4.55 -11.10
CA SER A 167 2.67 3.58 -12.17
C SER A 167 3.97 3.14 -12.82
N GLU A 168 4.25 1.84 -12.83
CA GLU A 168 5.42 1.22 -13.46
C GLU A 168 5.06 0.58 -14.81
N GLY A 169 3.78 0.22 -15.01
CA GLY A 169 3.23 -0.24 -16.27
C GLY A 169 2.13 0.65 -16.85
N LEU A 170 2.19 0.89 -18.16
CA LEU A 170 1.16 1.58 -18.95
C LEU A 170 0.56 0.61 -19.97
N LEU A 171 -0.70 0.24 -19.75
CA LEU A 171 -1.47 -0.58 -20.68
C LEU A 171 -2.33 0.34 -21.54
N VAL A 172 -2.36 0.13 -22.85
CA VAL A 172 -3.15 0.96 -23.77
C VAL A 172 -3.96 0.08 -24.68
N ALA A 173 -5.27 0.31 -24.74
CA ALA A 173 -6.14 -0.41 -25.66
C ALA A 173 -5.77 -0.09 -27.12
N ARG A 174 -5.83 -1.11 -27.98
CA ARG A 174 -5.35 -1.02 -29.37
C ARG A 174 -6.07 0.06 -30.18
N GLY A 175 -7.36 0.29 -29.94
CA GLY A 175 -8.16 1.26 -30.68
C GLY A 175 -7.78 2.72 -30.41
N VAL A 176 -7.32 3.04 -29.19
CA VAL A 176 -6.90 4.41 -28.81
C VAL A 176 -5.38 4.65 -28.90
N ALA A 177 -4.59 3.58 -29.09
CA ALA A 177 -3.13 3.64 -29.02
C ALA A 177 -2.50 4.68 -29.98
N ALA A 178 -3.01 4.78 -31.21
CA ALA A 178 -2.48 5.70 -32.22
C ALA A 178 -2.67 7.19 -31.84
N ASP A 179 -3.74 7.51 -31.10
CA ASP A 179 -4.05 8.89 -30.70
C ASP A 179 -3.45 9.25 -29.35
N PHE A 180 -3.39 8.29 -28.41
CA PHE A 180 -2.92 8.50 -27.05
C PHE A 180 -1.38 8.42 -26.93
N LEU A 181 -0.75 7.37 -27.48
CA LEU A 181 0.69 7.11 -27.27
C LEU A 181 1.59 8.25 -27.74
N PRO A 182 1.36 8.91 -28.91
CA PRO A 182 2.20 10.03 -29.31
C PRO A 182 2.14 11.20 -28.31
N LYS A 183 0.97 11.44 -27.69
CA LYS A 183 0.77 12.55 -26.74
C LYS A 183 1.46 12.28 -25.41
N ILE A 184 1.22 11.12 -24.80
CA ILE A 184 1.88 10.77 -23.54
C ILE A 184 3.38 10.54 -23.74
N GLY A 185 3.77 9.96 -24.88
CA GLY A 185 5.17 9.73 -25.24
C GLY A 185 5.96 11.03 -25.32
N ALA A 186 5.37 12.11 -25.87
CA ALA A 186 6.01 13.43 -25.89
C ALA A 186 6.22 14.01 -24.48
N VAL A 187 5.25 13.80 -23.58
CA VAL A 187 5.36 14.22 -22.17
C VAL A 187 6.48 13.44 -21.47
N TYR A 188 6.53 12.12 -21.65
CA TYR A 188 7.56 11.26 -21.08
C TYR A 188 8.96 11.57 -21.64
N ALA A 189 9.08 11.78 -22.95
CA ALA A 189 10.33 12.21 -23.57
C ALA A 189 10.84 13.54 -22.99
N ALA A 190 9.95 14.53 -22.84
CA ALA A 190 10.31 15.83 -22.25
C ALA A 190 10.75 15.73 -20.78
N LYS A 191 10.29 14.71 -20.06
CA LYS A 191 10.65 14.44 -18.65
C LYS A 191 11.78 13.41 -18.49
N GLY A 192 12.35 12.93 -19.60
CA GLY A 192 13.45 11.96 -19.60
C GLY A 192 13.04 10.57 -19.12
N VAL A 193 11.77 10.18 -19.29
CA VAL A 193 11.28 8.84 -18.95
C VAL A 193 11.60 7.88 -20.09
N GLU A 194 12.35 6.81 -19.79
CA GLU A 194 12.58 5.68 -20.69
C GLU A 194 11.30 4.86 -20.81
N MET A 195 10.85 4.61 -22.05
CA MET A 195 9.67 3.79 -22.34
C MET A 195 10.12 2.43 -22.88
N ARG A 196 9.86 1.38 -22.10
CA ARG A 196 10.14 -0.01 -22.47
C ARG A 196 8.90 -0.62 -23.11
N GLY A 197 8.88 -0.70 -24.43
CA GLY A 197 7.68 -1.01 -25.19
C GLY A 197 7.64 -2.43 -25.76
N CYS A 198 6.44 -2.99 -25.88
CA CYS A 198 6.18 -4.10 -26.80
C CYS A 198 6.32 -3.65 -28.28
N PRO A 199 6.47 -4.57 -29.26
CA PRO A 199 6.66 -4.21 -30.67
C PRO A 199 5.60 -3.26 -31.24
N GLU A 200 4.31 -3.46 -30.92
CA GLU A 200 3.22 -2.59 -31.36
C GLU A 200 3.37 -1.17 -30.80
N SER A 201 3.66 -1.03 -29.51
CA SER A 201 3.84 0.29 -28.87
C SER A 201 5.06 1.05 -29.40
N LEU A 202 6.17 0.35 -29.61
CA LEU A 202 7.40 0.94 -30.16
C LEU A 202 7.22 1.43 -31.59
N ALA A 203 6.43 0.72 -32.40
CA ALA A 203 6.13 1.12 -33.76
C ALA A 203 5.43 2.49 -33.83
N ILE A 204 4.66 2.84 -32.80
CA ILE A 204 4.00 4.15 -32.67
C ILE A 204 4.94 5.17 -32.04
N LEU A 205 5.57 4.81 -30.91
CA LEU A 205 6.40 5.72 -30.11
C LEU A 205 7.69 6.15 -30.82
N LYS A 206 8.22 5.37 -31.77
CA LYS A 206 9.43 5.74 -32.54
C LYS A 206 9.32 7.07 -33.30
N ASN A 207 8.09 7.52 -33.57
CA ASN A 207 7.84 8.79 -34.25
C ASN A 207 7.85 9.99 -33.29
N VAL A 208 7.94 9.76 -31.98
CA VAL A 208 8.00 10.81 -30.95
C VAL A 208 9.44 11.31 -30.84
N ALA A 209 9.65 12.60 -31.13
CA ALA A 209 10.96 13.22 -31.03
C ALA A 209 11.51 13.19 -29.60
N GLY A 210 12.76 12.76 -29.43
CA GLY A 210 13.43 12.71 -28.13
C GLY A 210 13.02 11.53 -27.24
N ALA A 211 12.17 10.61 -27.73
CA ALA A 211 11.78 9.43 -26.97
C ALA A 211 12.97 8.48 -26.74
N GLN A 212 13.19 8.11 -25.47
CA GLN A 212 14.12 7.04 -25.09
C GLN A 212 13.34 5.73 -25.08
N LEU A 213 13.64 4.85 -26.03
CA LEU A 213 12.89 3.63 -26.26
C LEU A 213 13.77 2.40 -26.10
N ALA A 214 13.26 1.40 -25.39
CA ALA A 214 13.87 0.08 -25.32
C ALA A 214 12.81 -0.99 -25.56
N GLN A 215 13.24 -2.16 -26.04
CA GLN A 215 12.36 -3.32 -26.15
C GLN A 215 12.10 -3.89 -24.76
N ALA A 216 10.82 -4.00 -24.39
CA ALA A 216 10.43 -4.67 -23.16
C ALA A 216 10.76 -6.17 -23.24
N THR A 217 11.29 -6.69 -22.14
CA THR A 217 11.47 -8.10 -21.86
C THR A 217 10.32 -8.62 -20.98
N GLU A 218 10.26 -9.93 -20.74
CA GLU A 218 9.24 -10.49 -19.84
C GLU A 218 9.34 -9.96 -18.41
N GLN A 219 10.57 -9.69 -17.94
CA GLN A 219 10.80 -9.15 -16.61
C GLN A 219 10.23 -7.74 -16.44
N ASP A 220 10.24 -6.93 -17.50
CA ASP A 220 9.77 -5.54 -17.46
C ASP A 220 8.27 -5.41 -17.12
N TRP A 221 7.49 -6.47 -17.30
CA TRP A 221 6.07 -6.47 -16.91
C TRP A 221 5.89 -6.59 -15.39
N SER A 222 6.83 -7.22 -14.68
CA SER A 222 6.80 -7.41 -13.22
C SER A 222 7.70 -6.44 -12.45
N GLU A 223 8.46 -5.59 -13.13
CA GLU A 223 9.52 -4.79 -12.51
C GLU A 223 8.98 -3.51 -11.85
N GLU A 224 9.39 -3.27 -10.60
CA GLU A 224 9.22 -1.97 -9.95
C GLU A 224 10.49 -1.14 -10.15
N TYR A 225 10.46 -0.19 -11.08
CA TYR A 225 11.66 0.54 -11.47
C TYR A 225 12.13 1.57 -10.44
N LEU A 226 11.20 2.25 -9.74
CA LEU A 226 11.48 3.39 -8.85
C LEU A 226 12.33 4.49 -9.50
N ALA A 227 12.23 4.60 -10.82
CA ALA A 227 13.09 5.38 -11.69
C ALA A 227 12.25 6.05 -12.80
N PRO A 228 12.81 6.98 -13.58
CA PRO A 228 12.17 7.50 -14.80
C PRO A 228 12.18 6.42 -15.92
N ILE A 229 11.55 5.27 -15.66
CA ILE A 229 11.38 4.14 -16.58
C ILE A 229 9.92 3.67 -16.45
N ILE A 230 9.29 3.31 -17.56
CA ILE A 230 7.93 2.76 -17.58
C ILE A 230 7.80 1.69 -18.67
N SER A 231 7.14 0.58 -18.37
CA SER A 231 6.79 -0.42 -19.37
C SER A 231 5.52 -0.01 -20.11
N VAL A 232 5.45 -0.23 -21.43
CA VAL A 232 4.32 0.17 -22.28
C VAL A 232 3.86 -1.01 -23.12
N LYS A 233 2.61 -1.43 -22.90
CA LYS A 233 2.01 -2.56 -23.63
C LYS A 233 0.70 -2.16 -24.27
N ILE A 234 0.56 -2.47 -25.56
CA ILE A 234 -0.74 -2.42 -26.24
C ILE A 234 -1.48 -3.72 -25.94
N VAL A 235 -2.74 -3.62 -25.55
CA VAL A 235 -3.63 -4.75 -25.23
C VAL A 235 -4.90 -4.67 -26.09
N ALA A 236 -5.58 -5.79 -26.28
CA ALA A 236 -6.79 -5.88 -27.09
C ALA A 236 -7.98 -5.11 -26.49
N GLY A 237 -8.01 -4.93 -25.17
CA GLY A 237 -9.10 -4.25 -24.47
C GLY A 237 -9.09 -4.57 -22.98
N VAL A 238 -10.22 -4.30 -22.31
CA VAL A 238 -10.34 -4.38 -20.85
C VAL A 238 -10.09 -5.79 -20.29
N ASP A 239 -10.50 -6.84 -21.00
CA ASP A 239 -10.30 -8.23 -20.56
C ASP A 239 -8.81 -8.60 -20.48
N GLU A 240 -8.04 -8.24 -21.51
CA GLU A 240 -6.59 -8.49 -21.52
C GLU A 240 -5.86 -7.59 -20.49
N ALA A 241 -6.32 -6.34 -20.32
CA ALA A 241 -5.76 -5.46 -19.29
C ALA A 241 -5.95 -6.04 -17.88
N ILE A 242 -7.16 -6.50 -17.53
CA ILE A 242 -7.45 -7.13 -16.24
C ILE A 242 -6.58 -8.39 -16.06
N ALA A 243 -6.48 -9.24 -17.09
CA ALA A 243 -5.66 -10.44 -17.03
C ALA A 243 -4.17 -10.12 -16.83
N HIS A 244 -3.65 -9.10 -17.52
CA HIS A 244 -2.27 -8.65 -17.37
C HIS A 244 -2.01 -8.12 -15.97
N ILE A 245 -2.86 -7.23 -15.46
CA ILE A 245 -2.72 -6.66 -14.12
C ILE A 245 -2.75 -7.74 -13.06
N ASN A 246 -3.72 -8.64 -13.09
CA ASN A 246 -3.81 -9.72 -12.10
C ASN A 246 -2.65 -10.73 -12.19
N HIS A 247 -1.91 -10.76 -13.29
CA HIS A 247 -0.73 -11.61 -13.45
C HIS A 247 0.57 -10.92 -13.02
N TYR A 248 0.75 -9.65 -13.38
CA TYR A 248 2.04 -8.95 -13.26
C TYR A 248 2.09 -7.87 -12.17
N SER A 249 0.95 -7.28 -11.79
CA SER A 249 0.88 -6.27 -10.72
C SER A 249 1.33 -6.86 -9.38
N SER A 250 1.86 -6.00 -8.51
CA SER A 250 2.08 -6.36 -7.11
C SER A 250 0.81 -6.36 -6.27
N HIS A 251 -0.36 -6.21 -6.93
CA HIS A 251 -1.67 -6.05 -6.31
C HIS A 251 -1.73 -4.82 -5.38
N HIS A 252 -0.95 -3.78 -5.69
CA HIS A 252 -0.87 -2.55 -4.92
C HIS A 252 -1.96 -1.56 -5.36
N THR A 253 -1.70 -0.82 -6.44
CA THR A 253 -2.64 0.17 -6.96
C THR A 253 -2.72 0.07 -8.47
N ASP A 254 -3.92 -0.06 -9.01
CA ASP A 254 -4.12 -0.12 -10.46
C ASP A 254 -5.31 0.74 -10.87
N ALA A 255 -5.21 1.40 -12.02
CA ALA A 255 -6.18 2.38 -12.50
C ALA A 255 -6.65 2.10 -13.91
N ILE A 256 -7.92 2.39 -14.20
CA ILE A 256 -8.49 2.46 -15.55
C ILE A 256 -8.88 3.90 -15.90
N LEU A 257 -8.54 4.33 -17.12
CA LEU A 257 -8.94 5.61 -17.69
C LEU A 257 -9.96 5.36 -18.81
N THR A 258 -11.25 5.58 -18.52
CA THR A 258 -12.36 5.23 -19.40
C THR A 258 -13.57 6.15 -19.22
N THR A 259 -14.36 6.33 -20.28
CA THR A 259 -15.71 6.93 -20.24
C THR A 259 -16.81 5.86 -20.24
N ASN A 260 -16.45 4.58 -20.38
CA ASN A 260 -17.40 3.47 -20.40
C ASN A 260 -17.70 2.98 -18.98
N HIS A 261 -18.96 3.13 -18.57
CA HIS A 261 -19.43 2.71 -17.25
C HIS A 261 -19.26 1.20 -17.01
N VAL A 262 -19.54 0.36 -18.01
CA VAL A 262 -19.42 -1.11 -17.86
C VAL A 262 -17.96 -1.50 -17.67
N HIS A 263 -17.04 -0.93 -18.44
CA HIS A 263 -15.61 -1.22 -18.29
C HIS A 263 -15.09 -0.76 -16.92
N ALA A 264 -15.48 0.44 -16.47
CA ALA A 264 -15.12 0.94 -15.15
C ALA A 264 -15.59 0.02 -14.01
N GLN A 265 -16.87 -0.40 -14.03
CA GLN A 265 -17.41 -1.28 -12.99
C GLN A 265 -16.77 -2.67 -13.01
N ARG A 266 -16.50 -3.22 -14.20
CA ARG A 266 -15.79 -4.50 -14.34
C ARG A 266 -14.37 -4.41 -13.80
N PHE A 267 -13.62 -3.39 -14.19
CA PHE A 267 -12.24 -3.19 -13.74
C PHE A 267 -12.17 -3.08 -12.21
N LEU A 268 -13.02 -2.26 -11.59
CA LEU A 268 -13.12 -2.13 -10.12
C LEU A 268 -13.40 -3.47 -9.40
N ARG A 269 -14.13 -4.37 -10.05
CA ARG A 269 -14.54 -5.65 -9.46
C ARG A 269 -13.53 -6.78 -9.72
N GLU A 270 -12.93 -6.80 -10.90
CA GLU A 270 -12.17 -7.93 -11.42
C GLU A 270 -10.65 -7.75 -11.26
N VAL A 271 -10.16 -6.51 -11.09
CA VAL A 271 -8.77 -6.27 -10.69
C VAL A 271 -8.63 -6.49 -9.19
N ASP A 272 -7.76 -7.41 -8.81
CA ASP A 272 -7.59 -7.84 -7.42
C ASP A 272 -6.42 -7.12 -6.75
N SER A 273 -6.47 -5.79 -6.71
CA SER A 273 -5.45 -4.96 -6.08
C SER A 273 -5.96 -4.31 -4.79
N ALA A 274 -5.05 -3.86 -3.95
CA ALA A 274 -5.37 -3.20 -2.70
C ALA A 274 -6.10 -1.86 -2.90
N SER A 275 -5.86 -1.20 -4.04
CA SER A 275 -6.59 -0.03 -4.48
C SER A 275 -6.84 -0.11 -5.99
N VAL A 276 -8.11 0.02 -6.39
CA VAL A 276 -8.50 0.03 -7.80
C VAL A 276 -9.21 1.34 -8.10
N MET A 277 -8.77 2.03 -9.16
CA MET A 277 -9.17 3.40 -9.44
C MET A 277 -9.80 3.56 -10.82
N VAL A 278 -10.72 4.51 -10.95
CA VAL A 278 -11.30 4.93 -12.23
C VAL A 278 -11.03 6.41 -12.42
N ASN A 279 -10.38 6.77 -13.53
CA ASN A 279 -10.09 8.16 -13.92
C ASN A 279 -9.34 8.96 -12.84
N ALA A 280 -8.50 8.29 -12.05
CA ALA A 280 -7.69 8.89 -11.00
C ALA A 280 -6.27 8.31 -11.03
N SER A 281 -5.31 9.12 -10.59
CA SER A 281 -3.90 8.74 -10.54
C SER A 281 -3.64 7.71 -9.43
N THR A 282 -2.82 6.70 -9.70
CA THR A 282 -2.39 5.70 -8.69
C THR A 282 -1.73 6.34 -7.47
N ARG A 283 -1.22 7.58 -7.61
CA ARG A 283 -0.62 8.37 -6.52
C ARG A 283 -1.57 8.69 -5.38
N PHE A 284 -2.88 8.62 -5.60
CA PHE A 284 -3.89 8.83 -4.55
C PHE A 284 -3.98 7.66 -3.56
N ALA A 285 -3.35 6.52 -3.81
CA ALA A 285 -3.33 5.40 -2.87
C ALA A 285 -2.39 5.72 -1.70
N ASP A 286 -2.89 6.51 -0.77
CA ASP A 286 -2.20 7.08 0.39
C ASP A 286 -3.24 7.33 1.49
N GLY A 287 -2.89 7.05 2.74
CA GLY A 287 -3.84 7.15 3.85
C GLY A 287 -4.37 8.56 4.11
N PHE A 288 -3.62 9.63 3.83
CA PHE A 288 -4.14 11.00 3.95
C PHE A 288 -5.14 11.31 2.84
N GLU A 289 -4.80 10.97 1.60
CA GLU A 289 -5.68 11.17 0.44
C GLU A 289 -6.98 10.35 0.56
N TYR A 290 -6.92 9.19 1.21
CA TYR A 290 -8.11 8.35 1.50
C TYR A 290 -8.92 8.83 2.69
N GLY A 291 -8.52 9.93 3.35
CA GLY A 291 -9.25 10.51 4.49
C GLY A 291 -9.09 9.72 5.79
N LEU A 292 -8.08 8.84 5.89
CA LEU A 292 -7.77 8.11 7.14
C LEU A 292 -7.07 9.02 8.16
N GLY A 293 -6.52 10.15 7.71
CA GLY A 293 -5.81 11.14 8.52
C GLY A 293 -4.44 10.70 9.01
N ALA A 294 -4.05 9.44 8.77
CA ALA A 294 -2.75 8.87 9.03
C ALA A 294 -2.59 7.53 8.30
N GLU A 295 -1.35 7.08 8.15
CA GLU A 295 -1.00 5.78 7.58
C GLU A 295 0.23 5.21 8.32
N ILE A 296 0.17 3.94 8.74
CA ILE A 296 1.37 3.22 9.25
C ILE A 296 2.18 2.58 8.11
N GLY A 297 1.49 2.25 7.02
CA GLY A 297 2.02 1.74 5.77
C GLY A 297 0.88 1.28 4.87
N ILE A 298 1.23 0.69 3.73
CA ILE A 298 0.28 0.10 2.78
C ILE A 298 0.41 -1.42 2.84
N SER A 299 -0.73 -2.11 2.82
CA SER A 299 -0.79 -3.57 2.79
C SER A 299 -1.33 -4.07 1.45
N THR A 300 -0.61 -4.98 0.79
CA THR A 300 -1.12 -5.67 -0.41
C THR A 300 -1.79 -7.00 -0.09
N ASP A 301 -1.57 -7.52 1.12
CA ASP A 301 -2.16 -8.78 1.59
C ASP A 301 -3.69 -8.69 1.71
N LYS A 302 -4.36 -9.81 1.46
CA LYS A 302 -5.83 -9.90 1.56
C LYS A 302 -6.35 -9.99 2.99
N PHE A 303 -5.53 -10.48 3.91
CA PHE A 303 -5.92 -10.75 5.28
C PHE A 303 -5.84 -9.48 6.14
N HIS A 304 -6.82 -9.32 7.05
CA HIS A 304 -6.88 -8.26 8.07
C HIS A 304 -7.06 -6.82 7.55
N ALA A 305 -6.03 -6.24 6.93
CA ALA A 305 -6.03 -4.88 6.42
C ALA A 305 -5.38 -4.84 5.04
N ARG A 306 -6.02 -4.16 4.08
CA ARG A 306 -5.60 -4.07 2.68
C ARG A 306 -5.73 -2.63 2.19
N GLY A 307 -4.72 -2.13 1.47
CA GLY A 307 -4.57 -0.74 1.09
C GLY A 307 -3.84 0.08 2.15
N PRO A 308 -3.97 1.43 2.14
CA PRO A 308 -3.48 2.29 3.20
C PRO A 308 -4.01 1.87 4.57
N VAL A 309 -3.11 1.61 5.51
CA VAL A 309 -3.42 1.10 6.84
C VAL A 309 -3.42 2.24 7.84
N GLY A 310 -4.60 2.73 8.19
CA GLY A 310 -4.80 3.74 9.23
C GLY A 310 -5.03 3.13 10.63
N LEU A 311 -5.66 3.90 11.52
CA LEU A 311 -5.94 3.48 12.90
C LEU A 311 -6.73 2.18 12.99
N GLU A 312 -7.72 1.98 12.12
CA GLU A 312 -8.57 0.78 12.16
C GLU A 312 -7.80 -0.50 11.86
N GLY A 313 -6.78 -0.43 11.00
CA GLY A 313 -5.92 -1.58 10.71
C GLY A 313 -5.04 -2.01 11.88
N LEU A 314 -4.95 -1.19 12.93
CA LEU A 314 -4.27 -1.52 14.19
C LEU A 314 -5.26 -1.99 15.28
N THR A 315 -6.45 -2.44 14.89
CA THR A 315 -7.51 -2.88 15.81
C THR A 315 -8.09 -4.21 15.38
N SER A 316 -8.80 -4.88 16.30
CA SER A 316 -9.57 -6.09 16.04
C SER A 316 -11.03 -5.89 16.48
N LEU A 317 -11.91 -6.78 16.02
CA LEU A 317 -13.32 -6.84 16.42
C LEU A 317 -13.56 -8.10 17.26
N LYS A 318 -14.04 -7.91 18.50
CA LYS A 318 -14.50 -9.02 19.36
C LYS A 318 -16.02 -9.01 19.47
N TYR A 319 -16.64 -10.18 19.59
CA TYR A 319 -18.07 -10.24 19.92
C TYR A 319 -18.31 -9.82 21.36
N VAL A 320 -19.40 -9.09 21.57
CA VAL A 320 -19.95 -8.75 22.88
C VAL A 320 -21.39 -9.25 22.93
N VAL A 321 -21.73 -9.95 24.02
CA VAL A 321 -23.05 -10.54 24.22
C VAL A 321 -23.62 -10.00 25.52
N LEU A 322 -24.79 -9.37 25.42
CA LEU A 322 -25.55 -8.91 26.58
C LEU A 322 -26.76 -9.84 26.74
N GLY A 323 -26.79 -10.54 27.87
CA GLY A 323 -27.92 -11.37 28.27
C GLY A 323 -28.50 -10.90 29.58
N ASP A 324 -29.72 -11.36 29.86
CA ASP A 324 -30.47 -11.16 31.10
C ASP A 324 -30.65 -12.50 31.86
N GLY A 325 -29.79 -13.49 31.56
CA GLY A 325 -29.78 -14.81 32.21
C GLY A 325 -30.24 -15.96 31.30
N GLU A 326 -30.20 -15.77 29.98
CA GLU A 326 -30.59 -16.76 29.00
C GLU A 326 -29.69 -18.01 29.09
N VAL A 327 -30.32 -19.18 29.09
CA VAL A 327 -29.65 -20.48 29.01
C VAL A 327 -29.87 -21.11 27.63
N ARG A 328 -28.91 -21.91 27.18
CA ARG A 328 -29.03 -22.71 25.95
C ARG A 328 -29.57 -24.09 26.31
N VAL A 329 -30.76 -24.42 25.82
CA VAL A 329 -31.43 -25.73 25.98
C VAL A 329 -31.43 -26.46 24.64
#